data_AF-A0A5K0XTQ5-F1
#
_entry.id   AF-A0A5K0XTQ5-F1
#
_cell.length_a   1.000
_cell.length_b   1.000
_cell.length_c   1.000
_cell.angle_alpha   90.00
_cell.angle_beta   90.00
_cell.angle_gamma   90.00
#
_symmetry.space_group_name_H-M   'P 1'
#
loop_
_entity.id
_entity.type
_entity.pdbx_description
1 polymer ?
#
loop_
_entity_poly.entity_id
_entity_poly.type
_entity_poly.pdbx_seq_one_letter_code
_entity_poly.pdbx_strand_id
1 'polypeptide(L)'
;MGIGKNCKGSITKASSSAASSSSSSPPSITTSTSLTHTINGFHHFNINGYSLSKGMGVGKYIASDIFMVGGYSWAIYFYPDGKGPEDNSAYVSLFIALASEGTDVRALFELTLLDQSGKGKHKVHSHFGRTLESGPYTLKYRGSM
;
A
#
# COMPACT_ATOMS: atom_id res chain seq x y z
N MET A 1 -44.49 -30.37 94.98
CA MET A 1 -43.51 -29.30 94.66
C MET A 1 -42.50 -29.90 93.69
N GLY A 2 -42.30 -29.24 92.54
CA GLY A 2 -41.75 -29.83 91.32
C GLY A 2 -40.24 -30.09 91.28
N ILE A 3 -39.91 -30.93 90.30
CA ILE A 3 -38.66 -31.56 89.88
C ILE A 3 -37.92 -30.65 88.88
N GLY A 4 -36.58 -30.64 88.91
CA GLY A 4 -35.73 -29.72 88.14
C GLY A 4 -35.40 -30.12 86.69
N LYS A 5 -34.49 -29.34 86.07
CA LYS A 5 -33.48 -29.74 85.06
C LYS A 5 -32.64 -28.54 84.57
N ASN A 6 -31.34 -28.75 84.46
CA ASN A 6 -30.37 -27.94 83.70
C ASN A 6 -30.58 -28.07 82.18
N CYS A 7 -30.26 -27.04 81.40
CA CYS A 7 -29.28 -27.09 80.28
C CYS A 7 -29.25 -25.79 79.42
N LYS A 8 -28.01 -25.28 79.26
CA LYS A 8 -27.33 -24.72 78.06
C LYS A 8 -27.98 -23.63 77.17
N GLY A 9 -27.22 -22.53 77.05
CA GLY A 9 -26.70 -22.04 75.76
C GLY A 9 -27.60 -21.12 74.93
N SER A 10 -27.18 -19.88 74.72
CA SER A 10 -27.62 -19.08 73.56
C SER A 10 -26.49 -18.19 73.09
N ILE A 11 -26.10 -18.39 71.84
CA ILE A 11 -25.02 -17.73 71.11
C ILE A 11 -25.54 -16.37 70.64
N THR A 12 -24.95 -15.28 71.11
CA THR A 12 -25.21 -13.92 70.59
C THR A 12 -24.64 -13.79 69.18
N LYS A 13 -25.53 -13.46 68.24
CA LYS A 13 -25.31 -13.29 66.80
C LYS A 13 -24.29 -12.19 66.54
N ALA A 14 -23.26 -12.48 65.75
CA ALA A 14 -22.21 -11.54 65.36
C ALA A 14 -22.77 -10.38 64.52
N SER A 15 -22.24 -9.19 64.79
CA SER A 15 -22.47 -7.96 64.02
C SER A 15 -21.98 -8.14 62.58
N SER A 16 -22.87 -7.94 61.61
CA SER A 16 -22.53 -8.00 60.19
C SER A 16 -21.74 -6.75 59.79
N SER A 17 -20.42 -6.88 59.64
CA SER A 17 -19.63 -5.92 58.89
C SER A 17 -19.98 -6.06 57.41
N ALA A 18 -20.65 -5.05 56.86
CA ALA A 18 -20.82 -4.93 55.42
C ALA A 18 -19.43 -4.72 54.80
N ALA A 19 -18.87 -5.78 54.23
CA ALA A 19 -17.71 -5.67 53.36
C ALA A 19 -18.14 -4.81 52.16
N SER A 20 -17.49 -3.66 52.00
CA SER A 20 -17.61 -2.83 50.80
C SER A 20 -17.29 -3.68 49.58
N SER A 21 -18.32 -4.05 48.81
CA SER A 21 -18.15 -4.68 47.51
C SER A 21 -17.41 -3.70 46.61
N SER A 22 -16.11 -3.88 46.46
CA SER A 22 -15.35 -3.23 45.40
C SER A 22 -15.90 -3.77 44.08
N SER A 23 -16.85 -3.04 43.50
CA SER A 23 -17.32 -3.29 42.15
C SER A 23 -16.17 -2.98 41.20
N SER A 24 -15.32 -3.98 40.93
CA SER A 24 -14.38 -3.93 39.83
C SER A 24 -15.22 -4.00 38.55
N SER A 25 -15.54 -2.83 37.99
CA SER A 25 -16.11 -2.74 36.65
C SER A 25 -15.20 -3.49 35.68
N PRO A 26 -15.73 -4.35 34.80
CA PRO A 26 -14.90 -5.05 33.83
C PRO A 26 -14.15 -4.04 32.96
N PRO A 27 -12.92 -4.35 32.51
CA PRO A 27 -12.16 -3.43 31.67
C PRO A 27 -12.97 -3.06 30.43
N SER A 28 -13.08 -1.76 30.15
CA SER A 28 -13.74 -1.28 28.94
C SER A 28 -12.93 -1.72 27.73
N ILE A 29 -13.48 -2.66 26.96
CA ILE A 29 -12.88 -3.11 25.70
C ILE A 29 -13.12 -2.01 24.66
N THR A 30 -12.04 -1.49 24.09
CA THR A 30 -12.09 -0.56 22.95
C THR A 30 -11.62 -1.25 21.69
N THR A 31 -12.33 -1.06 20.59
CA THR A 31 -11.97 -1.57 19.26
C THR A 31 -11.73 -0.40 18.32
N SER A 32 -10.76 -0.53 17.43
CA SER A 32 -10.55 0.40 16.32
C SER A 32 -10.44 -0.37 15.00
N THR A 33 -10.70 0.31 13.88
CA THR A 33 -10.57 -0.24 12.53
C THR A 33 -9.81 0.75 11.68
N SER A 34 -8.79 0.26 10.96
CA SER A 34 -8.08 1.04 9.94
C SER A 34 -8.58 0.62 8.55
N LEU A 35 -8.99 1.60 7.74
CA LEU A 35 -9.39 1.40 6.35
C LEU A 35 -8.39 2.10 5.44
N THR A 36 -7.88 1.38 4.45
CA THR A 36 -7.01 1.93 3.42
C THR A 36 -7.73 1.90 2.08
N HIS A 37 -7.77 3.03 1.36
CA HIS A 37 -8.32 3.09 0.02
C HIS A 37 -7.22 3.12 -1.03
N THR A 38 -7.42 2.40 -2.13
CA THR A 38 -6.57 2.47 -3.31
C THR A 38 -7.16 3.46 -4.29
N ILE A 39 -6.37 4.43 -4.74
CA ILE A 39 -6.74 5.36 -5.81
C ILE A 39 -6.14 4.84 -7.11
N ASN A 40 -7.00 4.58 -8.09
CA ASN A 40 -6.60 4.10 -9.42
C ASN A 40 -6.55 5.25 -10.42
N GLY A 41 -5.66 5.17 -11.39
CA GLY A 41 -5.57 6.10 -12.52
C GLY A 41 -4.88 5.43 -13.71
N PHE A 42 -5.04 6.02 -14.89
CA PHE A 42 -4.40 5.56 -16.12
C PHE A 42 -3.91 6.76 -16.93
N HIS A 43 -2.85 6.55 -17.71
CA HIS A 43 -2.30 7.55 -18.61
C HIS A 43 -1.93 6.90 -19.94
N HIS A 44 -2.38 7.50 -21.04
CA HIS A 44 -2.00 7.07 -22.38
C HIS A 44 -0.90 7.96 -22.92
N PHE A 45 0.30 7.38 -23.06
CA PHE A 45 1.44 8.07 -23.67
C PHE A 45 1.58 7.64 -25.13
N ASN A 46 1.26 8.55 -26.05
CA ASN A 46 1.39 8.33 -27.49
C ASN A 46 2.69 8.95 -28.02
N ILE A 47 3.51 8.14 -28.68
CA ILE A 47 4.76 8.58 -29.31
C ILE A 47 4.57 8.57 -30.83
N ASN A 48 4.39 9.75 -31.40
CA ASN A 48 4.36 9.93 -32.84
C ASN A 48 5.78 9.93 -33.42
N GLY A 49 5.97 9.30 -34.57
CA GLY A 49 7.27 9.29 -35.25
C GLY A 49 8.34 8.45 -34.55
N TYR A 50 7.97 7.35 -33.89
CA TYR A 50 8.91 6.46 -33.17
C TYR A 50 10.17 6.10 -33.98
N SER A 51 10.06 5.88 -35.29
CA SER A 51 11.22 5.59 -36.15
C SER A 51 12.29 6.68 -36.11
N LEU A 52 11.91 7.94 -35.93
CA LEU A 52 12.83 9.09 -35.80
C LEU A 52 13.43 9.19 -34.39
N SER A 53 12.79 8.58 -33.39
CA SER A 53 13.29 8.56 -32.01
C SER A 53 14.37 7.50 -31.77
N LYS A 54 14.48 6.50 -32.66
CA LYS A 54 15.54 5.50 -32.59
C LYS A 54 16.86 6.08 -33.06
N GLY A 55 17.93 5.79 -32.34
CA GLY A 55 19.25 6.37 -32.58
C GLY A 55 19.50 7.69 -31.87
N MET A 56 18.61 8.14 -30.97
CA MET A 56 18.89 9.27 -30.07
C MET A 56 20.05 8.97 -29.10
N GLY A 57 20.35 7.69 -28.89
CA GLY A 57 21.45 7.23 -28.08
C GLY A 57 20.98 6.65 -26.75
N VAL A 58 21.78 5.70 -26.24
CA VAL A 58 21.53 5.02 -24.97
C VAL A 58 21.36 6.02 -23.83
N GLY A 59 20.36 5.79 -22.98
CA GLY A 59 20.07 6.64 -21.82
C GLY A 59 19.38 7.96 -22.15
N LYS A 60 19.09 8.26 -23.43
CA LYS A 60 18.21 9.37 -23.81
C LYS A 60 16.76 8.91 -23.80
N TYR A 61 15.87 9.75 -23.29
CA TYR A 61 14.46 9.44 -23.14
C TYR A 61 13.54 10.51 -23.69
N ILE A 62 12.32 10.08 -24.01
CA ILE A 62 11.15 10.92 -24.24
C ILE A 62 10.27 10.80 -22.99
N ALA A 63 9.92 11.93 -22.38
CA ALA A 63 8.99 11.98 -21.26
C ALA A 63 7.56 12.13 -21.77
N SER A 64 6.61 11.50 -21.08
CA SER A 64 5.20 11.85 -21.19
C SER A 64 4.93 13.22 -20.56
N ASP A 65 3.71 13.73 -20.79
CA ASP A 65 3.16 14.78 -19.94
C ASP A 65 3.04 14.29 -18.49
N ILE A 66 3.03 15.25 -17.56
CA ILE A 66 2.78 14.96 -16.16
C ILE A 66 1.30 14.64 -15.96
N PHE A 67 1.01 13.58 -15.21
CA PHE A 67 -0.35 13.19 -14.86
C PHE A 67 -0.50 12.96 -13.35
N MET A 68 -1.71 13.18 -12.83
CA MET A 68 -2.01 13.16 -11.40
C MET A 68 -2.77 11.90 -11.00
N VAL A 69 -2.26 11.14 -10.03
CA VAL A 69 -2.95 9.98 -9.43
C VAL A 69 -2.65 9.93 -7.94
N GLY A 70 -3.70 9.76 -7.12
CA GLY A 70 -3.56 9.64 -5.66
C GLY A 70 -2.97 10.89 -4.98
N GLY A 71 -3.09 12.07 -5.61
CA GLY A 71 -2.49 13.32 -5.12
C GLY A 71 -1.03 13.53 -5.51
N TYR A 72 -0.43 12.61 -6.28
CA TYR A 72 0.96 12.70 -6.74
C TYR A 72 1.03 12.90 -8.25
N SER A 73 2.06 13.63 -8.67
CA SER A 73 2.46 13.87 -10.04
C SER A 73 3.39 12.76 -10.50
N TRP A 74 3.08 12.20 -11.66
CA TRP A 74 3.78 11.09 -12.28
C TRP A 74 4.15 11.44 -13.71
N ALA A 75 5.19 10.79 -14.24
CA ALA A 75 5.54 10.83 -15.65
C ALA A 75 6.03 9.45 -16.10
N ILE A 76 5.96 9.17 -17.40
CA ILE A 76 6.53 7.97 -18.01
C ILE A 76 7.77 8.36 -18.79
N TYR A 77 8.87 7.65 -18.58
CA TYR A 77 10.11 7.83 -19.36
C TYR A 77 10.31 6.65 -20.31
N PHE A 78 10.34 6.95 -21.61
CA PHE A 78 10.60 5.97 -22.66
C PHE A 78 11.99 6.16 -23.25
N TYR A 79 12.79 5.10 -23.23
CA TYR A 79 14.16 5.05 -23.75
C TYR A 79 14.17 4.20 -25.02
N PRO A 80 14.19 4.80 -26.23
CA PRO A 80 14.14 4.04 -27.48
C PRO A 80 15.36 3.14 -27.68
N ASP A 81 16.53 3.51 -27.14
CA ASP A 81 17.80 2.80 -27.33
C ASP A 81 18.32 2.12 -26.05
N GLY A 82 17.43 1.90 -25.07
CA GLY A 82 17.76 1.32 -23.77
C GLY A 82 18.17 2.35 -22.72
N LYS A 83 18.09 1.96 -21.44
CA LYS A 83 18.36 2.84 -20.29
C LYS A 83 19.86 3.02 -20.06
N GLY A 84 20.63 1.95 -20.29
CA GLY A 84 22.05 1.90 -20.03
C GLY A 84 22.80 1.09 -21.10
N PRO A 85 24.14 1.25 -21.17
CA PRO A 85 24.96 0.60 -22.19
C PRO A 85 24.90 -0.92 -22.13
N GLU A 86 24.57 -1.50 -20.98
CA GLU A 86 24.36 -2.92 -20.75
C GLU A 86 23.28 -3.53 -21.67
N ASP A 87 22.31 -2.73 -22.12
CA ASP A 87 21.23 -3.19 -22.99
C ASP A 87 21.69 -3.34 -24.45
N ASN A 88 22.89 -2.86 -24.81
CA ASN A 88 23.44 -2.84 -26.19
C ASN A 88 22.44 -2.32 -27.24
N SER A 89 21.50 -1.45 -26.84
CA SER A 89 20.40 -0.96 -27.68
C SER A 89 19.50 -2.06 -28.28
N ALA A 90 19.54 -3.27 -27.73
CA ALA A 90 18.76 -4.42 -28.19
C ALA A 90 17.27 -4.31 -27.77
N TYR A 91 17.00 -3.54 -26.72
CA TYR A 91 15.67 -3.36 -26.17
C TYR A 91 15.32 -1.88 -26.03
N VAL A 92 14.01 -1.61 -25.98
CA VAL A 92 13.49 -0.34 -25.47
C VAL A 92 13.24 -0.48 -23.97
N SER A 93 13.39 0.60 -23.22
CA SER A 93 13.10 0.61 -21.79
C SER A 93 11.99 1.62 -21.48
N LEU A 94 11.13 1.29 -20.52
CA LEU A 94 9.99 2.11 -20.11
C LEU A 94 9.93 2.14 -18.58
N PHE A 95 9.83 3.34 -18.01
CA PHE A 95 9.82 3.53 -16.57
C PHE A 95 8.68 4.45 -16.15
N ILE A 96 8.09 4.18 -14.99
CA ILE A 96 7.23 5.14 -14.29
C ILE A 96 8.11 5.96 -13.34
N ALA A 97 7.92 7.28 -13.32
CA ALA A 97 8.70 8.20 -12.52
C ALA A 97 7.78 9.04 -11.61
N LEU A 98 8.20 9.20 -10.35
CA LEU A 98 7.55 10.11 -9.42
C LEU A 98 8.10 11.53 -9.67
N ALA A 99 7.22 12.42 -10.14
CA ALA A 99 7.55 13.82 -10.43
C ALA A 99 7.28 14.74 -9.24
N SER A 100 6.37 14.38 -8.33
CA SER A 100 6.12 15.13 -7.10
C SER A 100 7.34 15.14 -6.16
N GLU A 101 7.51 16.25 -5.45
CA GLU A 101 8.56 16.42 -4.46
C GLU A 101 8.13 15.94 -3.06
N GLY A 102 9.12 15.64 -2.21
CA GLY A 102 8.93 15.69 -0.75
C GLY A 102 8.57 14.40 -0.03
N THR A 103 8.12 13.33 -0.69
CA THR A 103 7.85 12.05 -0.02
C THR A 103 8.01 10.84 -0.93
N ASP A 104 8.51 9.74 -0.36
CA ASP A 104 8.48 8.44 -0.99
C ASP A 104 7.03 7.95 -1.14
N VAL A 105 6.69 7.42 -2.31
CA VAL A 105 5.34 6.92 -2.59
C VAL A 105 5.37 5.42 -2.81
N ARG A 106 4.41 4.73 -2.21
CA ARG A 106 4.13 3.32 -2.48
C ARG A 106 3.07 3.22 -3.58
N ALA A 107 3.43 2.59 -4.70
CA ALA A 107 2.50 2.41 -5.81
C ALA A 107 2.56 0.99 -6.37
N LEU A 108 1.40 0.54 -6.88
CA LEU A 108 1.31 -0.58 -7.81
C LEU A 108 1.03 0.00 -9.19
N PHE A 109 1.65 -0.55 -10.21
CA PHE A 109 1.48 -0.08 -11.56
C PHE A 109 1.57 -1.22 -12.57
N GLU A 110 0.99 -0.96 -13.73
CA GLU A 110 1.09 -1.78 -14.91
C GLU A 110 1.46 -0.89 -16.09
N LEU A 111 2.48 -1.30 -16.84
CA LEU A 111 2.91 -0.66 -18.07
C LEU A 111 2.56 -1.57 -19.23
N THR A 112 1.76 -1.05 -20.17
CA THR A 112 1.28 -1.81 -21.32
C THR A 112 1.71 -1.13 -22.61
N LEU A 113 2.55 -1.82 -23.39
CA LEU A 113 2.84 -1.42 -24.75
C LEU A 113 1.79 -2.01 -25.69
N LEU A 114 1.06 -1.13 -26.37
CA LEU A 114 -0.12 -1.51 -27.15
C LEU A 114 0.28 -2.07 -28.52
N ASP A 115 -0.16 -3.30 -28.82
CA ASP A 115 -0.18 -3.85 -30.17
C ASP A 115 -1.19 -3.13 -31.07
N GLN A 116 -0.68 -2.45 -32.09
CA GLN A 116 -1.48 -1.71 -33.07
C GLN A 116 -1.91 -2.56 -34.27
N SER A 117 -1.48 -3.83 -34.36
CA SER A 117 -1.82 -4.73 -35.48
C SER A 117 -3.26 -5.25 -35.44
N GLY A 118 -4.03 -4.91 -34.40
CA GLY A 118 -5.39 -5.40 -34.18
C GLY A 118 -5.48 -6.83 -33.64
N LYS A 119 -4.33 -7.48 -33.36
CA LYS A 119 -4.28 -8.87 -32.86
C LYS A 119 -4.34 -8.95 -31.34
N GLY A 120 -4.37 -7.82 -30.64
CA GLY A 120 -4.49 -7.74 -29.18
C GLY A 120 -3.27 -8.28 -28.42
N LYS A 121 -2.10 -8.39 -29.05
CA LYS A 121 -0.88 -8.94 -28.45
C LYS A 121 -0.08 -7.88 -27.69
N HIS A 122 -0.73 -7.21 -26.74
CA HIS A 122 -0.09 -6.18 -25.94
C HIS A 122 1.05 -6.77 -25.09
N LYS A 123 2.15 -6.03 -24.96
CA LYS A 123 3.24 -6.40 -24.05
C LYS A 123 2.96 -5.74 -22.70
N VAL A 124 2.58 -6.54 -21.71
CA VAL A 124 2.20 -6.07 -20.37
C VAL A 124 3.33 -6.35 -19.38
N HIS A 125 3.72 -5.33 -18.61
CA HIS A 125 4.56 -5.47 -17.43
C HIS A 125 3.78 -5.00 -16.21
N SER A 126 3.32 -5.96 -15.41
CA SER A 126 2.41 -5.71 -14.29
C SER A 126 3.08 -6.02 -12.96
N HIS A 127 2.93 -5.13 -11.99
CA HIS A 127 3.39 -5.35 -10.61
C HIS A 127 2.23 -5.65 -9.64
N PHE A 128 1.00 -5.76 -10.13
CA PHE A 128 -0.15 -6.14 -9.31
C PHE A 128 -0.10 -7.60 -8.81
N GLY A 129 0.72 -8.46 -9.45
CA GLY A 129 0.80 -9.90 -9.15
C GLY A 129 2.01 -10.36 -8.32
N ARG A 130 2.88 -9.45 -7.84
CA ARG A 130 4.01 -9.86 -7.00
C ARG A 130 3.52 -10.13 -5.57
N THR A 131 3.91 -11.27 -5.02
CA THR A 131 3.61 -11.68 -3.64
C THR A 131 3.94 -10.53 -2.67
N LEU A 132 3.09 -10.35 -1.65
CA LEU A 132 3.20 -9.30 -0.61
C LEU A 132 4.60 -9.18 0.04
N GLU A 133 5.46 -10.18 -0.08
CA GLU A 133 6.87 -10.15 0.33
C GLU A 133 7.71 -9.07 -0.40
N SER A 134 7.35 -8.68 -1.63
CA SER A 134 8.01 -7.57 -2.34
C SER A 134 7.30 -6.22 -2.19
N GLY A 135 6.06 -6.22 -1.67
CA GLY A 135 5.26 -5.03 -1.39
C GLY A 135 5.00 -4.09 -2.58
N PRO A 136 4.19 -3.04 -2.41
CA PRO A 136 4.15 -1.94 -3.36
C PRO A 136 5.51 -1.26 -3.43
N TYR A 137 5.93 -0.88 -4.63
CA TYR A 137 7.24 -0.30 -4.85
C TYR A 137 7.34 1.07 -4.21
N THR A 138 8.45 1.30 -3.52
CA THR A 138 8.79 2.63 -3.00
C THR A 138 9.51 3.40 -4.09
N LEU A 139 8.78 4.30 -4.75
CA LEU A 139 9.41 5.27 -5.65
C LEU A 139 9.95 6.43 -4.83
N LYS A 140 11.26 6.64 -4.95
CA LYS A 140 11.97 7.77 -4.35
C LYS A 140 11.73 9.03 -5.16
N TYR A 141 11.93 10.19 -4.54
CA TYR A 141 11.92 11.47 -5.24
C TYR A 141 12.85 11.46 -6.47
N ARG A 142 12.32 11.84 -7.63
CA ARG A 142 12.99 11.76 -8.95
C ARG A 142 13.52 10.36 -9.32
N GLY A 143 13.08 9.33 -8.60
CA GLY A 143 13.33 7.94 -8.93
C GLY A 143 12.43 7.49 -10.07
N SER A 144 12.95 6.57 -10.87
CA SER A 144 12.20 5.88 -11.91
C SER A 144 12.36 4.38 -11.72
N MET A 145 11.31 3.61 -12.06
CA MET A 145 11.31 2.16 -11.95
C MET A 145 10.69 1.49 -13.17
#